data_AF-A0A6L9ZBZ5-F1
#
_entry.id   AF-A0A6L9ZBZ5-F1
#
_cell.length_a   1.000
_cell.length_b   1.000
_cell.length_c   1.000
_cell.angle_alpha   90.00
_cell.angle_beta   90.00
_cell.angle_gamma   90.00
#
_symmetry.space_group_name_H-M   'P 1'
#
loop_
_entity.id
_entity.type
_entity.pdbx_description
1 polymer ?
#
loop_
_entity_poly.entity_id
_entity_poly.type
_entity_poly.pdbx_seq_one_letter_code
_entity_poly.pdbx_strand_id
1 'polypeptide(L)'
;MDRKLQNWKKFCRYYSGDFYGIWTRYSTTGDVIESWRCIRSFRPTADCHEIHHQNHYTYANGKTETKTFKPYKQPITTGLFLDNGFSWGSTTVKSGSTFFSDICLRYENSRATAIAKYDESGSLKRFTVFPEHLGHFVNVATLPPAHQISSDWQGTVQTITPDWQISAPIVTSWQPLEDLPEDYLRLHFTNGISISCPAQVDSRKAFFVAVDWLVNQTLLQRGTRHYDRSGFTSFTVEVFRI
;
A
#
# COMPACT_ATOMS: atom_id res chain seq x y z
N MET A 1 -17.31 20.33 -7.45
CA MET A 1 -15.88 20.16 -7.82
C MET A 1 -15.70 18.74 -8.31
N ASP A 2 -15.02 18.50 -9.44
CA ASP A 2 -14.87 17.17 -10.02
C ASP A 2 -13.97 16.27 -9.13
N ARG A 3 -14.55 15.21 -8.56
CA ARG A 3 -13.87 14.26 -7.66
C ARG A 3 -12.73 13.52 -8.35
N LYS A 4 -12.88 13.19 -9.63
CA LYS A 4 -11.82 12.51 -10.41
C LYS A 4 -10.61 13.42 -10.54
N LEU A 5 -10.84 14.68 -10.88
CA LEU A 5 -9.78 15.68 -10.95
C LEU A 5 -9.11 15.93 -9.60
N GLN A 6 -9.87 15.91 -8.48
CA GLN A 6 -9.27 16.01 -7.15
C GLN A 6 -8.36 14.82 -6.83
N ASN A 7 -8.78 13.60 -7.14
CA ASN A 7 -7.97 12.40 -6.97
C ASN A 7 -6.68 12.46 -7.83
N TRP A 8 -6.81 12.89 -9.09
CA TRP A 8 -5.66 13.13 -9.99
C TRP A 8 -4.67 14.15 -9.40
N LYS A 9 -5.17 15.28 -8.90
CA LYS A 9 -4.33 16.31 -8.26
C LYS A 9 -3.56 15.76 -7.05
N LYS A 10 -4.14 14.83 -6.28
CA LYS A 10 -3.43 14.14 -5.18
C LYS A 10 -2.33 13.23 -5.71
N PHE A 11 -2.55 12.50 -6.81
CA PHE A 11 -1.49 11.73 -7.48
C PHE A 11 -0.31 12.64 -7.86
N CYS A 12 -0.59 13.71 -8.61
CA CYS A 12 0.41 14.71 -9.01
C CYS A 12 1.20 15.24 -7.80
N ARG A 13 0.49 15.69 -6.76
CA ARG A 13 1.07 16.44 -5.64
C ARG A 13 1.89 15.59 -4.68
N TYR A 14 1.41 14.39 -4.32
CA TYR A 14 1.96 13.63 -3.20
C TYR A 14 2.71 12.36 -3.61
N TYR A 15 2.48 11.85 -4.81
CA TYR A 15 2.98 10.53 -5.22
C TYR A 15 3.81 10.55 -6.49
N SER A 16 4.15 11.74 -6.99
CA SER A 16 5.13 11.97 -8.04
C SER A 16 6.54 12.12 -7.49
N GLY A 17 7.54 11.74 -8.28
CA GLY A 17 8.95 11.79 -7.94
C GLY A 17 9.67 10.47 -8.18
N ASP A 18 10.97 10.46 -7.88
CA ASP A 18 11.78 9.23 -7.89
C ASP A 18 11.89 8.71 -6.47
N PHE A 19 11.32 7.53 -6.25
CA PHE A 19 11.30 6.88 -4.96
C PHE A 19 12.30 5.72 -4.96
N TYR A 20 13.29 5.82 -4.09
CA TYR A 20 14.42 4.92 -4.01
C TYR A 20 14.18 3.96 -2.84
N GLY A 21 14.26 2.65 -3.11
CA GLY A 21 14.00 1.66 -2.07
C GLY A 21 14.61 0.30 -2.35
N ILE A 22 14.64 -0.53 -1.33
CA ILE A 22 14.93 -1.96 -1.45
C ILE A 22 13.59 -2.68 -1.45
N TRP A 23 13.30 -3.35 -2.54
CA TRP A 23 12.11 -4.16 -2.71
C TRP A 23 12.43 -5.57 -2.28
N THR A 24 11.65 -6.09 -1.35
CA THR A 24 11.83 -7.45 -0.82
C THR A 24 10.58 -8.26 -1.06
N ARG A 25 10.76 -9.45 -1.64
CA ARG A 25 9.71 -10.44 -1.82
C ARG A 25 9.78 -11.45 -0.69
N TYR A 26 8.63 -11.73 -0.10
CA TYR A 26 8.49 -12.67 1.00
C TYR A 26 7.57 -13.83 0.62
N SER A 27 7.83 -15.00 1.21
CA SER A 27 6.92 -16.14 1.20
C SER A 27 5.66 -15.85 2.01
N THR A 28 4.70 -16.77 2.02
CA THR A 28 3.50 -16.66 2.86
C THR A 28 3.78 -16.84 4.36
N THR A 29 4.94 -17.40 4.72
CA THR A 29 5.44 -17.57 6.09
C THR A 29 6.30 -16.39 6.57
N GLY A 30 6.60 -15.43 5.69
CA GLY A 30 7.44 -14.27 6.03
C GLY A 30 8.93 -14.46 5.75
N ASP A 31 9.34 -15.57 5.13
CA ASP A 31 10.73 -15.80 4.74
C ASP A 31 11.10 -14.92 3.54
N VAL A 32 12.29 -14.34 3.57
CA VAL A 32 12.83 -13.57 2.44
C VAL A 32 13.11 -14.51 1.27
N ILE A 33 12.47 -14.25 0.14
CA ILE A 33 12.73 -14.96 -1.13
C ILE A 33 13.85 -14.26 -1.89
N GLU A 34 13.73 -12.95 -2.07
CA GLU A 34 14.76 -12.13 -2.73
C GLU A 34 14.59 -10.65 -2.38
N SER A 35 15.67 -9.88 -2.52
CA SER A 35 15.68 -8.42 -2.39
C SER A 35 16.44 -7.77 -3.55
N TRP A 36 15.96 -6.63 -4.02
CA TRP A 36 16.60 -5.85 -5.09
C TRP A 36 16.39 -4.36 -4.89
N ARG A 37 17.29 -3.54 -5.44
CA ARG A 37 17.12 -2.08 -5.42
C ARG A 37 16.17 -1.66 -6.53
N CYS A 38 15.34 -0.68 -6.26
CA CYS A 38 14.43 -0.08 -7.22
C CYS A 38 14.43 1.44 -7.09
N ILE A 39 14.44 2.12 -8.23
CA ILE A 39 14.00 3.51 -8.33
C ILE A 39 12.64 3.48 -9.04
N ARG A 40 11.57 3.69 -8.28
CA ARG A 40 10.20 3.81 -8.80
C ARG A 40 9.93 5.28 -9.12
N SER A 41 9.89 5.58 -10.41
CA SER A 41 9.78 6.93 -10.94
C SER A 41 8.36 7.21 -11.43
N PHE A 42 7.75 8.26 -10.91
CA PHE A 42 6.50 8.84 -11.39
C PHE A 42 6.77 10.29 -11.79
N ARG A 43 6.95 10.56 -13.09
CA ARG A 43 7.31 11.87 -13.62
C ARG A 43 6.10 12.54 -14.28
N PRO A 44 5.52 13.58 -13.67
CA PRO A 44 4.46 14.34 -14.30
C PRO A 44 5.00 15.19 -15.45
N THR A 45 4.18 15.43 -16.47
CA THR A 45 4.40 16.51 -17.44
C THR A 45 4.35 17.87 -16.76
N ALA A 46 4.83 18.93 -17.43
CA ALA A 46 4.88 20.27 -16.85
C ALA A 46 3.49 20.80 -16.41
N ASP A 47 2.43 20.41 -17.11
CA ASP A 47 1.02 20.71 -16.81
C ASP A 47 0.35 19.64 -15.92
N CYS A 48 1.07 18.59 -15.56
CA CYS A 48 0.59 17.38 -14.90
C CYS A 48 -0.64 16.72 -15.56
N HIS A 49 -0.82 16.83 -16.87
CA HIS A 49 -1.86 16.10 -17.59
C HIS A 49 -1.52 14.62 -17.80
N GLU A 50 -0.24 14.27 -17.81
CA GLU A 50 0.22 12.89 -17.86
C GLU A 50 1.27 12.62 -16.77
N ILE A 51 1.33 11.37 -16.29
CA ILE A 51 2.40 10.89 -15.41
C ILE A 51 3.05 9.68 -16.07
N HIS A 52 4.36 9.80 -16.32
CA HIS A 52 5.19 8.72 -16.88
C HIS A 52 5.72 7.87 -15.73
N HIS A 53 5.53 6.54 -15.84
CA HIS A 53 5.94 5.61 -14.81
C HIS A 53 7.02 4.65 -15.32
N GLN A 54 8.15 4.64 -14.64
CA GLN A 54 9.25 3.72 -14.89
C GLN A 54 9.75 3.14 -13.57
N ASN A 55 10.12 1.86 -13.59
CA ASN A 55 10.87 1.24 -12.50
C ASN A 55 12.25 0.87 -13.01
N HIS A 56 13.28 1.32 -12.30
CA HIS A 56 14.68 0.98 -12.57
C HIS A 56 15.17 0.00 -11.50
N TYR A 57 15.28 -1.28 -11.87
CA TYR A 57 15.69 -2.36 -11.00
C TYR A 57 17.21 -2.57 -11.06
N THR A 58 17.79 -2.90 -9.92
CA THR A 58 19.16 -3.41 -9.79
C THR A 58 19.15 -4.62 -8.86
N TYR A 59 19.39 -5.80 -9.44
CA TYR A 59 19.36 -7.08 -8.73
C TYR A 59 20.71 -7.37 -8.06
N ALA A 60 20.72 -8.34 -7.13
CA ALA A 60 21.91 -8.68 -6.36
C ALA A 60 23.10 -9.16 -7.22
N ASN A 61 22.84 -9.75 -8.39
CA ASN A 61 23.86 -10.19 -9.35
C ASN A 61 24.39 -9.05 -10.24
N GLY A 62 24.04 -7.80 -9.97
CA GLY A 62 24.43 -6.62 -10.75
C GLY A 62 23.62 -6.40 -12.02
N LYS A 63 22.68 -7.29 -12.38
CA LYS A 63 21.78 -7.06 -13.52
C LYS A 63 20.93 -5.83 -13.25
N THR A 64 20.80 -4.97 -14.26
CA THR A 64 19.89 -3.83 -14.26
C THR A 64 18.79 -4.02 -15.29
N GLU A 65 17.58 -3.54 -14.98
CA GLU A 65 16.44 -3.58 -15.88
C GLU A 65 15.59 -2.32 -15.69
N THR A 66 15.15 -1.71 -16.79
CA THR A 66 14.15 -0.64 -16.72
C THR A 66 12.84 -1.12 -17.31
N LYS A 67 11.77 -1.05 -16.53
CA LYS A 67 10.41 -1.33 -16.98
C LYS A 67 9.63 -0.04 -17.12
N THR A 68 9.18 0.25 -18.34
CA THR A 68 8.32 1.40 -18.64
C THR A 68 6.86 0.96 -18.69
N PHE A 69 6.00 1.68 -17.98
CA PHE A 69 4.55 1.45 -17.97
C PHE A 69 3.84 2.45 -18.90
N LYS A 70 2.60 2.13 -19.28
CA LYS A 70 1.77 3.09 -20.03
C LYS A 70 1.59 4.36 -19.19
N PRO A 71 1.70 5.56 -19.80
CA PRO A 71 1.44 6.81 -19.10
C PRO A 71 0.03 6.84 -18.50
N TYR A 72 -0.09 7.38 -17.30
CA TYR A 72 -1.38 7.73 -16.72
C TYR A 72 -1.83 9.08 -17.30
N LYS A 73 -3.12 9.25 -17.58
CA LYS A 73 -3.67 10.47 -18.19
C LYS A 73 -4.83 11.04 -17.38
N GLN A 74 -4.83 12.35 -17.19
CA GLN A 74 -5.88 13.07 -16.46
C GLN A 74 -7.26 12.88 -17.13
N PRO A 75 -8.36 12.79 -16.35
CA PRO A 75 -8.42 12.72 -14.88
C PRO A 75 -8.45 11.27 -14.36
N ILE A 76 -8.27 10.27 -15.24
CA ILE A 76 -8.58 8.89 -14.91
C ILE A 76 -7.33 8.20 -14.37
N THR A 77 -7.40 7.85 -13.10
CA THR A 77 -6.54 6.83 -12.50
C THR A 77 -7.42 5.75 -11.89
N THR A 78 -7.00 4.50 -11.98
CA THR A 78 -7.62 3.40 -11.22
C THR A 78 -7.23 3.41 -9.74
N GLY A 79 -6.31 4.29 -9.35
CA GLY A 79 -5.83 4.44 -7.98
C GLY A 79 -6.71 5.37 -7.17
N LEU A 80 -6.78 5.11 -5.88
CA LEU A 80 -7.45 5.97 -4.90
C LEU A 80 -6.40 6.63 -4.03
N PHE A 81 -6.39 7.96 -3.98
CA PHE A 81 -5.38 8.75 -3.29
C PHE A 81 -6.01 9.58 -2.17
N LEU A 82 -5.52 9.36 -0.95
CA LEU A 82 -5.62 10.26 0.19
C LEU A 82 -4.28 11.02 0.36
N ASP A 83 -4.18 11.94 1.30
CA ASP A 83 -2.98 12.79 1.44
C ASP A 83 -1.74 12.00 1.92
N ASN A 84 -1.98 10.93 2.66
CA ASN A 84 -0.97 10.11 3.33
C ASN A 84 -1.08 8.61 3.01
N GLY A 85 -1.96 8.22 2.09
CA GLY A 85 -1.92 6.88 1.53
C GLY A 85 -2.60 6.78 0.17
N PHE A 86 -2.20 5.78 -0.60
CA PHE A 86 -2.91 5.40 -1.80
C PHE A 86 -3.19 3.91 -1.82
N SER A 87 -4.12 3.54 -2.68
CA SER A 87 -4.32 2.15 -2.99
C SER A 87 -4.63 1.86 -4.45
N TRP A 88 -4.01 0.79 -4.95
CA TRP A 88 -4.27 0.14 -6.22
C TRP A 88 -4.54 -1.35 -6.00
N GLY A 89 -5.11 -2.02 -6.99
CA GLY A 89 -5.31 -3.46 -6.91
C GLY A 89 -6.48 -3.96 -7.72
N SER A 90 -6.70 -5.27 -7.60
CA SER A 90 -7.89 -5.93 -8.11
C SER A 90 -9.14 -5.37 -7.43
N THR A 91 -10.18 -5.09 -8.22
CA THR A 91 -11.48 -4.63 -7.73
C THR A 91 -12.47 -5.77 -7.49
N THR A 92 -12.21 -6.96 -8.05
CA THR A 92 -13.05 -8.15 -7.89
C THR A 92 -12.17 -9.38 -7.82
N VAL A 93 -12.62 -10.40 -7.09
CA VAL A 93 -12.04 -11.75 -7.14
C VAL A 93 -12.70 -12.47 -8.31
N LYS A 94 -11.91 -12.89 -9.30
CA LYS A 94 -12.41 -13.59 -10.49
C LYS A 94 -11.75 -14.96 -10.57
N SER A 95 -12.56 -16.00 -10.79
CA SER A 95 -12.06 -17.36 -11.01
C SER A 95 -11.10 -17.38 -12.20
N GLY A 96 -9.96 -18.06 -12.06
CA GLY A 96 -8.95 -18.17 -13.12
C GLY A 96 -8.17 -16.88 -13.36
N SER A 97 -8.17 -15.93 -12.42
CA SER A 97 -7.41 -14.67 -12.53
C SER A 97 -6.65 -14.37 -11.25
N THR A 98 -5.42 -13.87 -11.38
CA THR A 98 -4.66 -13.42 -10.22
C THR A 98 -5.33 -12.24 -9.53
N PHE A 99 -5.23 -12.18 -8.20
CA PHE A 99 -5.69 -11.05 -7.40
C PHE A 99 -4.51 -10.38 -6.70
N PHE A 100 -4.55 -9.06 -6.54
CA PHE A 100 -3.56 -8.37 -5.72
C PHE A 100 -4.15 -7.12 -5.06
N SER A 101 -3.52 -6.72 -3.96
CA SER A 101 -3.75 -5.45 -3.27
C SER A 101 -2.42 -4.72 -3.16
N ASP A 102 -2.41 -3.43 -3.48
CA ASP A 102 -1.26 -2.52 -3.36
C ASP A 102 -1.68 -1.37 -2.44
N ILE A 103 -1.08 -1.31 -1.26
CA ILE A 103 -1.36 -0.29 -0.25
C ILE A 103 -0.05 0.41 0.06
N CYS A 104 -0.05 1.72 -0.11
CA CYS A 104 1.08 2.58 0.18
C CYS A 104 0.66 3.62 1.20
N LEU A 105 1.44 3.75 2.27
CA LEU A 105 1.34 4.79 3.29
C LEU A 105 2.53 5.74 3.14
N ARG A 106 2.31 7.02 3.39
CA ARG A 106 3.29 8.10 3.19
C ARG A 106 3.39 8.96 4.43
N TYR A 107 4.64 9.32 4.74
CA TYR A 107 4.97 10.33 5.72
C TYR A 107 6.17 11.12 5.21
N GLU A 108 5.95 12.42 4.99
CA GLU A 108 6.95 13.32 4.42
C GLU A 108 7.54 12.77 3.10
N ASN A 109 8.83 12.46 3.09
CA ASN A 109 9.58 11.92 1.96
C ASN A 109 9.68 10.39 1.97
N SER A 110 9.16 9.74 3.01
CA SER A 110 9.19 8.28 3.17
C SER A 110 7.84 7.67 2.83
N ARG A 111 7.87 6.45 2.28
CA ARG A 111 6.68 5.65 2.04
C ARG A 111 6.92 4.19 2.38
N ALA A 112 5.89 3.55 2.90
CA ALA A 112 5.84 2.10 3.10
C ALA A 112 4.77 1.53 2.18
N THR A 113 5.17 0.67 1.24
CA THR A 113 4.23 -0.05 0.39
C THR A 113 4.31 -1.55 0.67
N ALA A 114 3.16 -2.20 0.76
CA ALA A 114 3.07 -3.66 0.79
C ALA A 114 2.03 -4.15 -0.21
N ILE A 115 2.40 -5.21 -0.93
CA ILE A 115 1.56 -5.89 -1.91
C ILE A 115 1.31 -7.32 -1.43
N ALA A 116 0.05 -7.70 -1.26
CA ALA A 116 -0.35 -9.11 -1.16
C ALA A 116 -0.80 -9.59 -2.55
N LYS A 117 -0.17 -10.68 -3.05
CA LYS A 117 -0.48 -11.27 -4.35
C LYS A 117 -1.01 -12.69 -4.19
N TYR A 118 -2.10 -12.97 -4.89
CA TYR A 118 -2.81 -14.24 -4.92
C TYR A 118 -2.75 -14.83 -6.33
N ASP A 119 -2.75 -16.15 -6.41
CA ASP A 119 -2.82 -16.86 -7.69
C ASP A 119 -4.26 -16.98 -8.22
N GLU A 120 -4.42 -17.70 -9.32
CA GLU A 120 -5.69 -17.87 -10.04
C GLU A 120 -6.72 -18.70 -9.27
N SER A 121 -6.28 -19.45 -8.25
CA SER A 121 -7.16 -20.17 -7.33
C SER A 121 -7.66 -19.27 -6.19
N GLY A 122 -7.13 -18.05 -6.07
CA GLY A 122 -7.38 -17.17 -4.94
C GLY A 122 -6.51 -17.48 -3.72
N SER A 123 -5.52 -18.37 -3.83
CA SER A 123 -4.57 -18.67 -2.76
C SER A 123 -3.50 -17.58 -2.68
N LEU A 124 -3.18 -17.13 -1.47
CA LEU A 124 -2.08 -16.19 -1.28
C LEU A 124 -0.77 -16.83 -1.74
N LYS A 125 -0.02 -16.12 -2.58
CA LYS A 125 1.21 -16.62 -3.18
C LYS A 125 2.47 -16.05 -2.54
N ARG A 126 2.45 -14.74 -2.25
CA ARG A 126 3.62 -14.00 -1.75
C ARG A 126 3.26 -12.58 -1.38
N PHE A 127 4.18 -11.95 -0.66
CA PHE A 127 4.20 -10.51 -0.42
C PHE A 127 5.32 -9.84 -1.19
N THR A 128 5.17 -8.55 -1.48
CA THR A 128 6.29 -7.69 -1.87
C THR A 128 6.18 -6.40 -1.09
N VAL A 129 7.20 -6.10 -0.31
CA VAL A 129 7.26 -4.93 0.56
C VAL A 129 8.41 -4.08 0.10
N PHE A 130 8.16 -2.78 -0.01
CA PHE A 130 9.18 -1.82 -0.43
C PHE A 130 9.03 -0.51 0.31
N PRO A 131 9.83 -0.32 1.36
CA PRO A 131 10.09 0.99 1.93
C PRO A 131 10.87 1.83 0.93
N GLU A 132 10.42 3.05 0.68
CA GLU A 132 11.02 3.95 -0.30
C GLU A 132 11.19 5.35 0.28
N HIS A 133 12.22 6.06 -0.17
CA HIS A 133 12.46 7.47 0.15
C HIS A 133 12.61 8.31 -1.13
N LEU A 134 12.10 9.53 -1.10
CA LEU A 134 12.17 10.46 -2.22
C LEU A 134 13.63 10.91 -2.45
N GLY A 135 14.12 10.71 -3.67
CA GLY A 135 15.38 11.27 -4.16
C GLY A 135 16.68 10.52 -3.83
N HIS A 136 16.69 9.59 -2.87
CA HIS A 136 17.88 8.82 -2.51
C HIS A 136 17.57 7.57 -1.68
N PHE A 137 18.49 6.60 -1.68
CA PHE A 137 18.42 5.43 -0.80
C PHE A 137 18.73 5.81 0.64
N VAL A 138 17.94 5.29 1.58
CA VAL A 138 18.15 5.46 3.02
C VAL A 138 18.22 4.10 3.71
N ASN A 139 19.05 4.01 4.75
CA ASN A 139 18.97 2.93 5.72
C ASN A 139 17.93 3.34 6.76
N VAL A 140 16.81 2.61 6.81
CA VAL A 140 15.76 2.86 7.81
C VAL A 140 16.05 2.00 9.03
N ALA A 141 15.89 2.58 10.21
CA ALA A 141 16.03 1.84 11.45
C ALA A 141 14.96 0.74 11.56
N THR A 142 15.34 -0.41 12.12
CA THR A 142 14.38 -1.44 12.49
C THR A 142 13.56 -0.93 13.67
N LEU A 143 12.25 -0.82 13.47
CA LEU A 143 11.29 -0.54 14.54
C LEU A 143 10.58 -1.84 14.92
N PRO A 144 10.21 -2.03 16.20
CA PRO A 144 9.38 -3.18 16.59
C PRO A 144 7.97 -3.06 15.99
N PRO A 145 7.20 -4.15 15.94
CA PRO A 145 5.77 -4.09 15.63
C PRO A 145 5.02 -3.13 16.55
N ALA A 146 4.00 -2.45 16.02
CA ALA A 146 3.25 -1.43 16.75
C ALA A 146 2.59 -1.94 18.05
N HIS A 147 2.15 -3.21 18.08
CA HIS A 147 1.54 -3.82 19.27
C HIS A 147 2.50 -3.96 20.45
N GLN A 148 3.81 -3.89 20.19
CA GLN A 148 4.84 -3.93 21.23
C GLN A 148 5.14 -2.54 21.82
N ILE A 149 4.61 -1.47 21.23
CA ILE A 149 4.82 -0.09 21.70
C ILE A 149 3.71 0.34 22.65
N SER A 150 2.45 0.21 22.25
CA SER A 150 1.28 0.62 23.04
C SER A 150 0.02 -0.03 22.50
N SER A 151 -0.98 -0.23 23.36
CA SER A 151 -2.35 -0.58 22.99
C SER A 151 -3.26 0.64 22.81
N ASP A 152 -2.83 1.82 23.27
CA ASP A 152 -3.73 2.95 23.54
C ASP A 152 -3.74 4.01 22.43
N TRP A 153 -3.33 3.62 21.23
CA TRP A 153 -3.26 4.47 20.05
C TRP A 153 -4.64 5.06 19.69
N GLN A 154 -4.71 6.39 19.64
CA GLN A 154 -5.91 7.14 19.25
C GLN A 154 -5.68 7.87 17.93
N GLY A 155 -6.70 7.95 17.09
CA GLY A 155 -6.51 8.43 15.74
C GLY A 155 -7.76 8.88 15.02
N THR A 156 -7.59 9.09 13.73
CA THR A 156 -8.70 9.33 12.82
C THR A 156 -8.61 8.42 11.61
N VAL A 157 -9.76 8.09 11.03
CA VAL A 157 -9.91 7.34 9.79
C VAL A 157 -10.54 8.22 8.71
N GLN A 158 -9.97 8.19 7.51
CA GLN A 158 -10.59 8.73 6.30
C GLN A 158 -10.84 7.60 5.31
N THR A 159 -12.00 7.63 4.66
CA THR A 159 -12.40 6.65 3.65
C THR A 159 -12.47 7.31 2.28
N ILE A 160 -11.99 6.61 1.26
CA ILE A 160 -12.23 6.93 -0.16
C ILE A 160 -12.90 5.75 -0.86
N THR A 161 -14.00 6.03 -1.56
CA THR A 161 -14.78 5.04 -2.33
C THR A 161 -14.37 4.99 -3.81
N PRO A 162 -14.79 3.96 -4.58
CA PRO A 162 -14.49 3.84 -6.01
C PRO A 162 -14.93 5.02 -6.89
N ASP A 163 -15.94 5.79 -6.46
CA ASP A 163 -16.39 7.03 -7.12
C ASP A 163 -15.65 8.28 -6.60
N TRP A 164 -14.51 8.08 -5.92
CA TRP A 164 -13.63 9.12 -5.39
C TRP A 164 -14.28 10.03 -4.35
N GLN A 165 -15.34 9.57 -3.68
CA GLN A 165 -15.88 10.30 -2.54
C GLN A 165 -14.97 10.08 -1.33
N ILE A 166 -14.52 11.18 -0.74
CA ILE A 166 -13.71 11.16 0.48
C ILE A 166 -14.60 11.57 1.66
N SER A 167 -14.58 10.78 2.73
CA SER A 167 -15.29 11.12 3.97
C SER A 167 -14.57 12.21 4.76
N ALA A 168 -15.30 12.89 5.64
CA ALA A 168 -14.65 13.61 6.74
C ALA A 168 -13.88 12.60 7.63
N PRO A 169 -12.78 13.01 8.27
CA PRO A 169 -12.11 12.18 9.28
C PRO A 169 -13.05 11.85 10.43
N ILE A 170 -13.04 10.59 10.88
CA ILE A 170 -13.82 10.12 12.04
C ILE A 170 -12.83 9.64 13.10
N VAL A 171 -13.07 9.98 14.37
CA VAL A 171 -12.24 9.52 15.51
C VAL A 171 -12.34 8.00 15.64
N THR A 172 -11.21 7.36 15.87
CA THR A 172 -11.12 5.91 16.07
C THR A 172 -9.98 5.57 17.03
N SER A 173 -10.03 4.36 17.59
CA SER A 173 -8.94 3.78 18.37
C SER A 173 -8.33 2.63 17.57
N TRP A 174 -7.03 2.42 17.76
CA TRP A 174 -6.34 1.35 17.06
C TRP A 174 -6.73 -0.02 17.61
N GLN A 175 -6.81 -0.99 16.72
CA GLN A 175 -6.89 -2.40 17.08
C GLN A 175 -5.65 -3.11 16.50
N PRO A 176 -4.86 -3.81 17.34
CA PRO A 176 -3.76 -4.65 16.89
C PRO A 176 -4.17 -5.59 15.77
N LEU A 177 -3.25 -5.89 14.85
CA LEU A 177 -3.53 -6.91 13.82
C LEU A 177 -3.75 -8.28 14.46
N GLU A 178 -3.17 -8.48 15.65
CA GLU A 178 -3.24 -9.70 16.45
C GLU A 178 -4.67 -10.03 16.89
N ASP A 179 -5.53 -9.02 17.02
CA ASP A 179 -6.94 -9.17 17.42
C ASP A 179 -7.87 -9.47 16.23
N LEU A 180 -7.33 -9.53 15.01
CA LEU A 180 -8.08 -9.88 13.81
C LEU A 180 -8.39 -11.39 13.76
N PRO A 181 -9.39 -11.81 12.96
CA PRO A 181 -9.79 -13.21 12.84
C PRO A 181 -8.63 -14.18 12.57
N GLU A 182 -8.70 -15.39 13.12
CA GLU A 182 -7.61 -16.39 13.03
C GLU A 182 -7.25 -16.80 11.60
N ASP A 183 -8.19 -16.70 10.65
CA ASP A 183 -7.98 -17.02 9.24
C ASP A 183 -7.19 -15.94 8.47
N TYR A 184 -6.82 -14.84 9.15
CA TYR A 184 -5.94 -13.81 8.62
C TYR A 184 -4.48 -14.12 8.96
N LEU A 185 -3.66 -14.17 7.91
CA LEU A 185 -2.23 -14.13 8.03
C LEU A 185 -1.81 -12.76 8.56
N ARG A 186 -0.76 -12.76 9.38
CA ARG A 186 -0.19 -11.58 10.03
C ARG A 186 1.32 -11.70 9.93
N LEU A 187 1.94 -10.74 9.26
CA LEU A 187 3.40 -10.71 9.10
C LEU A 187 3.91 -9.32 9.43
N HIS A 188 5.04 -9.32 10.14
CA HIS A 188 5.79 -8.12 10.48
C HIS A 188 7.10 -8.13 9.70
N PHE A 189 7.41 -7.02 9.06
CA PHE A 189 8.61 -6.85 8.25
C PHE A 189 9.50 -5.77 8.86
N THR A 190 10.68 -5.60 8.27
CA THR A 190 11.55 -4.48 8.58
C THR A 190 10.85 -3.13 8.35
N ASN A 191 11.35 -2.08 8.99
CA ASN A 191 10.91 -0.69 8.84
C ASN A 191 9.50 -0.41 9.39
N GLY A 192 9.07 -1.18 10.38
CA GLY A 192 7.78 -0.98 11.06
C GLY A 192 6.57 -1.34 10.20
N ILE A 193 6.77 -2.06 9.09
CA ILE A 193 5.69 -2.43 8.18
C ILE A 193 5.11 -3.77 8.61
N SER A 194 3.80 -3.86 8.72
CA SER A 194 3.09 -5.14 8.94
C SER A 194 1.94 -5.27 7.96
N ILE A 195 1.57 -6.50 7.62
CA ILE A 195 0.41 -6.77 6.77
C ILE A 195 -0.49 -7.81 7.43
N SER A 196 -1.79 -7.63 7.25
CA SER A 196 -2.78 -8.67 7.51
C SER A 196 -3.73 -8.87 6.34
N CYS A 197 -3.92 -10.12 5.96
CA CYS A 197 -4.79 -10.50 4.84
C CYS A 197 -5.23 -11.97 4.97
N PRO A 198 -6.34 -12.38 4.33
CA PRO A 198 -6.73 -13.79 4.31
C PRO A 198 -5.71 -14.64 3.54
N ALA A 199 -5.57 -15.92 3.92
CA ALA A 199 -4.78 -16.87 3.14
C ALA A 199 -5.44 -17.24 1.80
N GLN A 200 -6.77 -17.10 1.72
CA GLN A 200 -7.59 -17.44 0.56
C GLN A 200 -8.64 -16.35 0.35
N VAL A 201 -8.77 -15.86 -0.88
CA VAL A 201 -9.85 -14.94 -1.27
C VAL A 201 -10.94 -15.68 -2.07
N ASP A 202 -12.21 -15.32 -1.82
CA ASP A 202 -13.40 -15.85 -2.51
C ASP A 202 -14.36 -14.68 -2.79
N SER A 203 -14.89 -14.60 -4.00
CA SER A 203 -15.81 -13.53 -4.43
C SER A 203 -17.13 -13.48 -3.65
N ARG A 204 -17.48 -14.53 -2.91
CA ARG A 204 -18.73 -14.66 -2.14
C ARG A 204 -18.57 -14.25 -0.68
N LYS A 205 -17.36 -13.96 -0.23
CA LYS A 205 -17.05 -13.59 1.16
C LYS A 205 -16.51 -12.16 1.20
N ALA A 206 -16.95 -11.40 2.21
CA ALA A 206 -16.32 -10.12 2.52
C ALA A 206 -14.94 -10.38 3.14
N PHE A 207 -13.98 -9.51 2.84
CA PHE A 207 -12.65 -9.56 3.40
C PHE A 207 -11.99 -8.19 3.31
N PHE A 208 -10.82 -8.05 3.94
CA PHE A 208 -9.99 -6.87 3.77
C PHE A 208 -8.51 -7.25 3.68
N VAL A 209 -7.71 -6.27 3.26
CA VAL A 209 -6.25 -6.32 3.40
C VAL A 209 -5.82 -5.06 4.11
N ALA A 210 -5.14 -5.20 5.25
CA ALA A 210 -4.66 -4.11 6.07
C ALA A 210 -3.14 -4.07 6.08
N VAL A 211 -2.57 -2.88 6.01
CA VAL A 211 -1.13 -2.63 6.15
C VAL A 211 -0.93 -1.61 7.25
N ASP A 212 -0.14 -1.97 8.25
CA ASP A 212 0.35 -1.05 9.27
C ASP A 212 1.73 -0.55 8.91
N TRP A 213 1.98 0.73 9.18
CA TRP A 213 3.31 1.30 9.15
C TRP A 213 3.54 2.15 10.40
N LEU A 214 4.35 1.60 11.31
CA LEU A 214 4.89 2.35 12.43
C LEU A 214 5.96 3.31 11.88
N VAL A 215 5.57 4.56 11.68
CA VAL A 215 6.42 5.61 11.10
C VAL A 215 7.55 5.96 12.08
N ASN A 216 7.18 6.08 13.36
CA ASN A 216 8.08 6.26 14.50
C ASN A 216 7.35 5.80 15.77
N GLN A 217 8.00 5.89 16.92
CA GLN A 217 7.46 5.40 18.20
C GLN A 217 6.14 6.05 18.64
N THR A 218 5.75 7.20 18.07
CA THR A 218 4.53 7.94 18.44
C THR A 218 3.59 8.18 17.25
N LEU A 219 3.85 7.55 16.10
CA LEU A 219 3.03 7.71 14.90
C LEU A 219 2.90 6.38 14.16
N LEU A 220 1.66 5.91 14.08
CA LEU A 220 1.25 4.72 13.35
C LEU A 220 0.26 5.12 12.26
N GLN A 221 0.40 4.54 11.08
CA GLN A 221 -0.61 4.63 10.04
C GLN A 221 -1.11 3.23 9.66
N ARG A 222 -2.40 3.10 9.34
CA ARG A 222 -2.99 1.89 8.74
C ARG A 222 -3.62 2.26 7.41
N GLY A 223 -3.44 1.41 6.41
CA GLY A 223 -4.20 1.47 5.16
C GLY A 223 -4.98 0.18 4.99
N THR A 224 -6.27 0.25 4.70
CA THR A 224 -7.11 -0.95 4.56
C THR A 224 -7.93 -0.91 3.28
N ARG A 225 -7.80 -1.94 2.43
CA ARG A 225 -8.69 -2.18 1.30
C ARG A 225 -9.82 -3.10 1.73
N HIS A 226 -11.06 -2.66 1.57
CA HIS A 226 -12.27 -3.39 1.96
C HIS A 226 -12.96 -4.01 0.74
N TYR A 227 -13.45 -5.23 0.92
CA TYR A 227 -14.15 -6.00 -0.10
C TYR A 227 -15.42 -6.62 0.46
N ASP A 228 -16.47 -6.63 -0.33
CA ASP A 228 -17.70 -7.39 -0.08
C ASP A 228 -18.03 -8.31 -1.28
N ARG A 229 -19.25 -8.85 -1.31
CA ARG A 229 -19.71 -9.76 -2.38
C ARG A 229 -19.80 -9.10 -3.76
N SER A 230 -19.85 -7.78 -3.83
CA SER A 230 -19.82 -6.99 -5.07
C SER A 230 -18.41 -6.63 -5.53
N GLY A 231 -17.42 -6.82 -4.65
CA GLY A 231 -16.01 -6.53 -4.90
C GLY A 231 -15.48 -5.44 -3.98
N PHE A 232 -14.55 -4.65 -4.48
CA PHE A 232 -13.87 -3.59 -3.74
C PHE A 232 -14.84 -2.45 -3.40
N THR A 233 -14.98 -2.15 -2.11
CA THR A 233 -15.96 -1.18 -1.61
C THR A 233 -15.32 0.15 -1.24
N SER A 234 -14.13 0.14 -0.65
CA SER A 234 -13.44 1.35 -0.20
C SER A 234 -11.99 1.11 0.18
N PHE A 235 -11.23 2.20 0.25
CA PHE A 235 -9.92 2.24 0.86
C PHE A 235 -9.97 3.21 2.06
N THR A 236 -9.48 2.78 3.21
CA THR A 236 -9.31 3.62 4.39
C THR A 236 -7.85 3.91 4.64
N VAL A 237 -7.59 5.11 5.18
CA VAL A 237 -6.32 5.42 5.82
C VAL A 237 -6.61 5.92 7.23
N GLU A 238 -6.00 5.27 8.20
CA GLU A 238 -6.04 5.62 9.60
C GLU A 238 -4.69 6.19 10.05
N VAL A 239 -4.73 7.21 10.90
CA VAL A 239 -3.53 7.84 11.50
C VAL A 239 -3.71 7.88 12.99
N PHE A 240 -2.82 7.20 13.71
CA PHE A 240 -2.85 7.07 15.16
C PHE A 240 -1.62 7.70 15.82
N ARG A 241 -1.83 8.20 17.03
CA ARG A 241 -0.81 8.81 17.90
C ARG A 241 -1.00 8.36 19.34
N ILE A 242 0.08 8.44 20.10
CA ILE A 242 0.15 8.30 21.56
C ILE A 242 0.94 9.48 22.14
#